data_AF-A0A7C1BZG5-F1
#
_entry.id   AF-A0A7C1BZG5-F1
#
_cell.length_a   1.000
_cell.length_b   1.000
_cell.length_c   1.000
_cell.angle_alpha   90.00
_cell.angle_beta   90.00
_cell.angle_gamma   90.00
#
_symmetry.space_group_name_H-M   'P 1'
#
loop_
_entity.id
_entity.type
_entity.pdbx_description
1 polymer ?
#
loop_
_entity_poly.entity_id
_entity_poly.type
_entity_poly.pdbx_seq_one_letter_code
_entity_poly.pdbx_strand_id
1 'polypeptide(L)'
;ALKLKAKKLIMVSDVPGVFSSDPKRNENAKLLKELSYEEFERISFESKPLDVTGAMKNKVLKLFEVAKSGVECRVISGLEKNTLKETLLGYEHGTLIKI
;
A
#
# COMPACT_ATOMS: atom_id res chain seq x y z
N ALA A 1 3.55 -0.17 -15.38
CA ALA A 1 4.67 -1.05 -14.97
C ALA A 1 4.93 -2.16 -16.00
N LEU A 2 3.97 -3.05 -16.27
CA LEU A 2 4.19 -4.24 -17.12
C LEU A 2 4.65 -3.90 -18.54
N LYS A 3 3.94 -3.01 -19.25
CA LYS A 3 4.33 -2.55 -20.60
C LYS A 3 5.73 -1.92 -20.65
N LEU A 4 6.17 -1.33 -19.55
CA LEU A 4 7.47 -0.66 -19.43
C LEU A 4 8.57 -1.59 -18.89
N LYS A 5 8.26 -2.87 -18.63
CA LYS A 5 9.16 -3.85 -17.98
C LYS A 5 9.78 -3.30 -16.69
N ALA A 6 9.00 -2.53 -15.93
CA ALA A 6 9.45 -1.93 -14.68
C ALA A 6 9.73 -3.01 -13.63
N LYS A 7 10.83 -2.89 -12.90
CA LYS A 7 11.17 -3.78 -11.77
C LYS A 7 10.43 -3.40 -10.48
N LYS A 8 10.07 -2.13 -10.35
CA LYS A 8 9.41 -1.57 -9.16
C LYS A 8 8.24 -0.68 -9.56
N LEU A 9 7.18 -0.70 -8.75
CA LEU A 9 6.05 0.23 -8.79
C LEU A 9 5.88 0.82 -7.38
N ILE A 10 6.08 2.12 -7.24
CA ILE A 10 5.90 2.84 -5.98
C ILE A 10 4.65 3.71 -6.10
N MET A 11 3.63 3.42 -5.29
CA MET A 11 2.43 4.22 -5.17
C MET A 11 2.60 5.24 -4.04
N VAL A 12 2.72 6.51 -4.41
CA VAL A 12 2.82 7.61 -3.47
C VAL A 12 1.42 8.06 -3.08
N SER A 13 1.16 8.19 -1.78
CA SER A 13 -0.14 8.58 -1.23
C SER A 13 -0.01 9.62 -0.12
N ASP A 14 -1.14 10.15 0.34
CA ASP A 14 -1.25 11.05 1.50
C ASP A 14 -1.19 10.31 2.85
N VAL A 15 -1.03 8.99 2.85
CA VAL A 15 -0.88 8.15 4.05
C VAL A 15 0.46 7.41 4.07
N PRO A 16 1.01 7.07 5.25
CA PRO A 16 2.26 6.30 5.40
C PRO A 16 2.32 4.96 4.65
N GLY A 17 1.16 4.32 4.46
CA GLY A 17 1.02 3.03 3.79
C GLY A 17 -0.34 2.42 4.09
N VAL A 18 -0.43 1.09 4.05
CA VAL A 18 -1.64 0.34 4.41
C VAL A 18 -1.60 0.03 5.91
N PHE A 19 -2.72 0.26 6.59
CA PHE A 19 -2.87 -0.02 8.02
C PHE A 19 -3.71 -1.28 8.26
N SER A 20 -3.52 -1.92 9.41
CA SER A 20 -4.29 -3.11 9.82
C SER A 20 -5.79 -2.86 10.00
N SER A 21 -6.19 -1.60 10.17
CA SER A 21 -7.57 -1.10 10.21
C SER A 21 -7.56 0.41 9.95
N ASP A 22 -8.73 1.07 9.86
CA ASP A 22 -8.79 2.52 9.67
C ASP A 22 -8.19 3.28 10.88
N PRO A 23 -7.04 3.97 10.73
CA PRO A 23 -6.39 4.69 11.83
C PRO A 23 -7.21 5.88 12.34
N LYS A 24 -8.20 6.36 11.57
CA LYS A 24 -9.13 7.42 12.03
C LYS A 24 -10.16 6.89 13.04
N ARG A 25 -10.35 5.56 13.11
CA ARG A 25 -11.38 4.91 13.93
C ARG A 25 -10.80 3.99 14.99
N ASN A 26 -9.63 3.42 14.72
CA ASN A 26 -8.94 2.53 15.63
C ASN A 26 -7.55 3.10 15.93
N GLU A 27 -7.38 3.59 17.15
CA GLU A 27 -6.08 4.04 17.66
C GLU A 27 -5.02 2.92 17.68
N ASN A 28 -5.45 1.66 17.68
CA ASN A 28 -4.58 0.49 17.61
C ASN A 28 -4.26 0.08 16.16
N ALA A 29 -4.66 0.86 15.15
CA ALA A 29 -4.29 0.60 13.77
C ALA A 29 -2.78 0.70 13.60
N LYS A 30 -2.17 -0.35 13.04
CA LYS A 30 -0.72 -0.43 12.83
C LYS A 30 -0.41 -0.32 11.36
N LEU A 31 0.60 0.47 11.01
CA LEU A 31 1.18 0.47 9.67
C LEU A 31 1.77 -0.90 9.37
N LEU A 32 1.35 -1.50 8.27
CA LEU A 32 1.83 -2.79 7.82
C LEU A 32 3.11 -2.59 7.00
N LYS A 33 4.22 -3.23 7.39
CA LYS A 33 5.48 -3.17 6.62
C LYS A 33 5.40 -4.02 5.36
N GLU A 34 4.74 -5.16 5.47
CA GLU A 34 4.41 -6.07 4.38
C GLU A 34 2.91 -6.34 4.45
N LEU A 35 2.30 -6.63 3.31
CA LEU A 35 0.90 -7.00 3.21
C LEU A 35 0.78 -8.20 2.26
N SER A 36 0.46 -9.36 2.82
CA SER A 36 0.07 -10.53 2.04
C SER A 36 -1.38 -10.45 1.57
N TYR A 37 -1.75 -11.26 0.58
CA TYR A 37 -3.12 -11.32 0.11
C TYR A 37 -4.09 -11.84 1.19
N GLU A 38 -3.65 -12.81 2.00
CA GLU A 38 -4.42 -13.35 3.12
C GLU A 38 -4.65 -12.32 4.22
N GLU A 39 -3.62 -11.51 4.54
CA GLU A 39 -3.76 -10.39 5.48
C GLU A 39 -4.72 -9.34 4.91
N PHE A 40 -4.60 -9.01 3.63
CA PHE A 40 -5.47 -8.06 2.96
C PHE A 40 -6.95 -8.48 3.00
N GLU A 41 -7.25 -9.77 2.80
CA GLU A 41 -8.62 -10.29 2.90
C GLU A 41 -9.19 -10.22 4.32
N ARG A 42 -8.33 -10.27 5.35
CA ARG A 42 -8.72 -10.17 6.76
C ARG A 42 -8.86 -8.74 7.26
N ILE A 43 -8.29 -7.76 6.57
CA ILE A 43 -8.47 -6.34 6.92
C ILE A 43 -9.93 -5.96 6.70
N SER A 44 -10.65 -5.71 7.79
CA SER A 44 -11.99 -5.16 7.72
C SER A 44 -11.90 -3.71 7.23
N PHE A 45 -12.14 -3.50 5.94
CA PHE A 45 -12.41 -2.18 5.36
C PHE A 45 -13.80 -1.69 5.77
N GLU A 46 -14.11 -1.67 7.06
CA GLU A 46 -15.40 -1.27 7.59
C GLU A 46 -15.63 0.24 7.42
N SER A 47 -16.54 0.63 6.54
CA SER A 47 -16.88 2.04 6.31
C SER A 47 -18.37 2.27 6.11
N LYS A 48 -18.90 3.27 6.82
CA LYS A 48 -20.19 3.91 6.55
C LYS A 48 -20.15 4.62 5.16
N PRO A 49 -21.32 4.95 4.56
CA PRO A 49 -21.48 5.18 3.11
C PRO A 49 -20.97 6.53 2.59
N LEU A 50 -20.12 7.25 3.32
CA LEU A 50 -19.68 8.60 2.96
C LEU A 50 -18.19 8.73 2.62
N ASP A 51 -17.46 7.62 2.56
CA ASP A 51 -16.05 7.64 2.13
C ASP A 51 -15.85 6.69 0.95
N VAL A 52 -14.97 7.08 0.04
CA VAL A 52 -14.66 6.47 -1.27
C VAL A 52 -13.94 5.12 -1.13
N THR A 53 -14.45 4.24 -0.28
CA THR A 53 -13.75 3.09 0.31
C THR A 53 -13.39 1.96 -0.63
N GLY A 54 -13.89 2.02 -1.88
CA GLY A 54 -13.32 1.25 -2.98
C GLY A 54 -11.90 1.69 -3.36
N ALA A 55 -11.50 2.94 -3.11
CA ALA A 55 -10.25 3.49 -3.64
C ALA A 55 -9.01 2.78 -3.07
N MET A 56 -8.86 2.66 -1.75
CA MET A 56 -7.67 1.98 -1.19
C MET A 56 -7.73 0.47 -1.45
N LYS A 57 -8.88 -0.17 -1.20
CA LYS A 57 -9.08 -1.60 -1.49
C LYS A 57 -8.76 -1.94 -2.95
N ASN A 58 -9.32 -1.20 -3.90
CA ASN A 58 -9.10 -1.42 -5.33
C ASN A 58 -7.67 -1.05 -5.77
N LYS A 59 -7.04 -0.04 -5.15
CA LYS A 59 -5.63 0.27 -5.39
C LYS A 59 -4.75 -0.90 -4.97
N VAL A 60 -4.95 -1.42 -3.76
CA VAL A 60 -4.17 -2.56 -3.25
C VAL A 60 -4.42 -3.83 -4.08
N LEU A 61 -5.67 -4.11 -4.47
CA LEU A 61 -5.99 -5.22 -5.41
C LEU A 61 -5.22 -5.11 -6.73
N LYS A 62 -5.19 -3.93 -7.35
CA LYS A 62 -4.42 -3.70 -8.58
C LYS A 62 -2.91 -3.87 -8.36
N LEU A 63 -2.40 -3.50 -7.18
CA LEU A 63 -1.01 -3.73 -6.84
C LEU A 63 -0.69 -5.23 -6.71
N PHE A 64 -1.58 -6.03 -6.13
CA PHE A 64 -1.44 -7.49 -6.13
C PHE A 64 -1.40 -8.07 -7.55
N GLU A 65 -2.28 -7.61 -8.46
CA GLU A 65 -2.26 -8.03 -9.88
C GLU A 65 -0.90 -7.75 -10.54
N VAL A 66 -0.32 -6.58 -10.28
CA VAL A 66 0.99 -6.20 -10.82
C VAL A 66 2.12 -6.98 -10.15
N ALA A 67 2.06 -7.16 -8.83
CA ALA A 67 3.07 -7.86 -8.05
C ALA A 67 3.16 -9.34 -8.43
N LYS A 68 2.04 -9.99 -8.79
CA LYS A 68 2.03 -11.36 -9.35
C LYS A 68 2.88 -11.52 -10.62
N SER A 69 3.16 -10.42 -11.32
CA SER A 69 4.05 -10.41 -12.49
C SER A 69 5.54 -10.24 -12.15
N GLY A 70 5.91 -10.34 -10.86
CA GLY A 70 7.29 -10.19 -10.39
C GLY A 70 7.76 -8.75 -10.22
N VAL A 71 6.83 -7.78 -10.22
CA VAL A 71 7.14 -6.36 -10.00
C VAL A 71 7.01 -6.04 -8.52
N GLU A 72 8.08 -5.56 -7.89
CA GLU A 72 8.04 -5.10 -6.49
C GLU A 72 7.08 -3.91 -6.37
N CYS A 73 6.02 -4.05 -5.58
CA CYS A 73 5.00 -3.01 -5.42
C CYS A 73 5.01 -2.47 -3.99
N ARG A 74 5.11 -1.14 -3.84
CA ARG A 74 5.10 -0.47 -2.53
C ARG A 74 4.10 0.66 -2.47
N VAL A 75 3.53 0.90 -1.29
CA VAL A 75 2.72 2.08 -0.96
C VAL A 75 3.48 2.91 0.06
N ILE A 76 3.70 4.20 -0.21
CA ILE A 76 4.46 5.11 0.66
C ILE A 76 3.74 6.45 0.86
N SER A 77 4.12 7.20 1.89
CA SER A 77 3.73 8.60 2.06
C SER A 77 4.53 9.51 1.12
N GLY A 78 3.83 10.46 0.49
CA GLY A 78 4.41 11.60 -0.20
C GLY A 78 4.47 12.87 0.65
N LEU A 79 3.93 12.83 1.87
CA LEU A 79 3.93 13.95 2.81
C LEU A 79 5.16 13.94 3.73
N GLU A 80 5.78 12.79 3.89
CA GLU A 80 7.02 12.62 4.65
C GLU A 80 8.24 12.98 3.78
N LYS A 81 9.14 13.78 4.35
CA LYS A 81 10.33 14.26 3.64
C LYS A 81 11.25 13.09 3.29
N ASN A 82 11.81 13.11 2.08
CA ASN A 82 12.76 12.13 1.54
C ASN A 82 12.22 10.71 1.30
N THR A 83 11.00 10.35 1.73
CA THR A 83 10.46 8.97 1.62
C THR A 83 10.57 8.39 0.21
N LEU A 84 10.19 9.16 -0.83
CA LEU A 84 10.32 8.70 -2.21
C LEU A 84 11.79 8.52 -2.63
N LYS A 85 12.66 9.48 -2.29
CA LYS A 85 14.09 9.42 -2.62
C LYS A 85 14.74 8.20 -1.96
N GLU A 86 14.49 8.00 -0.68
CA GLU A 86 15.02 6.88 0.10
C GLU A 86 14.47 5.54 -0.42
N THR A 87 13.18 5.46 -0.75
CA THR A 87 12.60 4.25 -1.37
C THR A 87 13.25 3.92 -2.71
N LEU A 88 13.56 4.92 -3.55
CA LEU A 88 14.28 4.72 -4.81
C LEU A 88 15.73 4.25 -4.61
N LEU A 89 16.36 4.65 -3.50
CA LEU A 89 17.70 4.21 -3.10
C LEU A 89 17.70 2.82 -2.44
N GLY A 90 16.52 2.23 -2.18
CA GLY A 90 16.37 0.89 -1.62
C GLY A 90 16.08 0.84 -0.12
N TYR A 91 15.89 1.98 0.53
CA TYR A 91 15.43 2.01 1.92
C TYR A 91 13.94 1.63 2.01
N GLU A 92 13.57 0.97 3.10
CA GLU A 92 12.22 0.46 3.27
C GLU A 92 11.30 1.50 3.90
N HIS A 93 10.30 1.94 3.12
CA HIS A 93 9.21 2.80 3.62
C HIS A 93 7.84 2.21 3.29
N GLY A 94 6.87 2.59 4.11
CA GLY A 94 5.47 2.24 3.96
C GLY A 94 5.22 0.74 3.92
N THR A 95 4.40 0.29 2.98
CA THR A 95 3.95 -1.10 2.89
C THR A 95 4.41 -1.75 1.58
N LEU A 96 5.08 -2.90 1.69
CA LEU A 96 5.39 -3.79 0.57
C LEU A 96 4.24 -4.75 0.30
N ILE A 97 3.84 -4.89 -0.96
CA ILE A 97 2.88 -5.91 -1.38
C ILE A 97 3.61 -7.23 -1.58
N LYS A 98 3.23 -8.24 -0.80
CA LYS A 98 3.86 -9.57 -0.78
C LYS A 98 2.96 -10.57 -1.49
N ILE A 99 3.52 -11.28 -2.47
CA ILE A 99 2.85 -12.37 -3.19
C ILE A 99 3.03 -13.69 -2.45
#